data_AF-A0A7C9JKB8-F1
#
_entry.id   AF-A0A7C9JKB8-F1
#
_cell.length_a   1.000
_cell.length_b   1.000
_cell.length_c   1.000
_cell.angle_alpha   90.00
_cell.angle_beta   90.00
_cell.angle_gamma   90.00
#
_symmetry.space_group_name_H-M   'P 1'
#
loop_
_entity.id
_entity.type
_entity.pdbx_description
1 polymer ?
#
loop_
_entity_poly.entity_id
_entity_poly.type
_entity_poly.pdbx_seq_one_letter_code
_entity_poly.pdbx_strand_id
1 'polypeptide(L)'
;MLKEILDSIKRELKETPRIVLFEEEEEAKELIEEALKYHGVEEIKSVKNEEELFLLLSKACPTVLVYSFYGNFEKVIANINQIKSFFPKLKVFCLAPYDDEVDLARLFFSGADEAIQKPFSMGEFIARLAKLLRTYYLEKKVEQLLVEDPLTFAYNRRFFEASIREEALRALRYGFPLSLVMIDLDKFKYYNDTYGHAEGDKVLQGIALLLCANTRLKVDKVCRYGGDEFVIILPHTDWKRALVVVKRIIKAYEKNPFEPVTLSFGIASLIDRGDLERSVSDLIIRADSAMYQAKKMPGNTFVVDPETIIASSKEEAPLVVQLSPRLQQPHHQD
;
A
#
# COMPACT_ATOMS: atom_id res chain seq x y z
N MET A 1 1.79 16.95 -25.23
CA MET A 1 1.12 17.14 -23.92
C MET A 1 0.37 15.90 -23.41
N LEU A 2 -0.73 15.44 -24.03
CA LEU A 2 -1.46 14.25 -23.52
C LEU A 2 -0.58 12.99 -23.50
N LYS A 3 0.09 12.69 -24.62
CA LYS A 3 1.03 11.56 -24.69
C LYS A 3 2.15 11.63 -23.64
N GLU A 4 2.73 12.81 -23.43
CA GLU A 4 3.81 13.01 -22.45
C GLU A 4 3.36 12.74 -21.02
N ILE A 5 2.14 13.13 -20.65
CA ILE A 5 1.61 12.85 -19.30
C ILE A 5 1.27 11.37 -19.14
N LEU A 6 0.72 10.71 -20.17
CA LEU A 6 0.48 9.26 -20.18
C LEU A 6 1.80 8.49 -20.01
N ASP A 7 2.84 8.87 -20.75
CA ASP A 7 4.18 8.28 -20.65
C ASP A 7 4.78 8.47 -19.25
N SER A 8 4.56 9.64 -18.64
CA SER A 8 5.03 9.94 -17.27
C SER A 8 4.31 9.07 -16.23
N ILE A 9 2.98 8.91 -16.35
CA ILE A 9 2.21 8.01 -15.48
C ILE A 9 2.69 6.56 -15.64
N LYS A 10 2.86 6.08 -16.87
CA LYS A 10 3.32 4.71 -17.15
C LYS A 10 4.72 4.44 -16.62
N ARG A 11 5.64 5.38 -16.84
CA ARG A 11 7.04 5.22 -16.43
C ARG A 11 7.21 5.31 -14.92
N GLU A 12 6.58 6.29 -14.29
CA GLU A 12 6.87 6.68 -12.91
C GLU A 12 5.86 6.19 -11.88
N LEU A 13 4.59 6.03 -12.25
CA LEU A 13 3.56 5.44 -11.39
C LEU A 13 3.37 3.93 -11.68
N LYS A 14 3.90 3.41 -12.79
CA LYS A 14 3.71 2.02 -13.25
C LYS A 14 2.23 1.66 -13.46
N GLU A 15 1.42 2.66 -13.81
CA GLU A 15 -0.01 2.52 -14.08
C GLU A 15 -0.30 2.84 -15.55
N THR A 16 -1.30 2.21 -16.13
CA THR A 16 -1.86 2.59 -17.44
C THR A 16 -3.22 3.24 -17.20
N PRO A 17 -3.40 4.54 -17.51
CA PRO A 17 -4.69 5.20 -17.31
C PRO A 17 -5.81 4.54 -18.11
N ARG A 18 -6.84 4.08 -17.40
CA ARG A 18 -8.05 3.53 -18.01
C ARG A 18 -9.11 4.62 -18.10
N ILE A 19 -9.61 4.87 -19.31
CA ILE A 19 -10.66 5.85 -19.57
C ILE A 19 -11.95 5.11 -19.91
N VAL A 20 -13.02 5.44 -19.17
CA VAL A 20 -14.38 5.02 -19.51
C VAL A 20 -15.11 6.20 -20.14
N LEU A 21 -15.71 5.99 -21.30
CA LEU A 21 -16.51 6.98 -22.02
C LEU A 21 -17.99 6.60 -21.96
N PHE A 22 -18.78 7.38 -21.23
CA PHE A 22 -20.23 7.33 -21.29
C PHE A 22 -20.70 8.39 -22.30
N GLU A 23 -21.16 7.94 -23.45
CA GLU A 23 -21.68 8.77 -24.55
C GLU A 23 -22.80 8.00 -25.26
N GLU A 24 -23.97 8.64 -25.36
CA GLU A 24 -25.17 8.05 -25.96
C GLU A 24 -25.16 8.22 -27.49
N GLU A 25 -24.50 9.26 -27.99
CA GLU A 25 -24.42 9.58 -29.41
C GLU A 25 -23.24 8.83 -30.08
N GLU A 26 -23.54 7.88 -30.96
CA GLU A 26 -22.53 6.98 -31.53
C GLU A 26 -21.44 7.72 -32.33
N GLU A 27 -21.83 8.73 -33.11
CA GLU A 27 -20.88 9.52 -33.92
C GLU A 27 -19.90 10.30 -33.05
N ALA A 28 -20.39 10.94 -31.98
CA ALA A 28 -19.55 11.65 -31.01
C ALA A 28 -18.62 10.68 -30.26
N LYS A 29 -19.14 9.51 -29.89
CA LYS A 29 -18.39 8.45 -29.22
C LYS A 29 -17.23 7.97 -30.09
N GLU A 30 -17.47 7.63 -31.35
CA GLU A 30 -16.44 7.18 -32.29
C GLU A 30 -15.35 8.23 -32.47
N LEU A 31 -15.73 9.50 -32.66
CA LEU A 31 -14.81 10.61 -32.80
C LEU A 31 -13.90 10.80 -31.57
N ILE A 32 -14.48 10.74 -30.36
CA ILE A 32 -13.73 10.86 -29.11
C ILE A 32 -12.79 9.66 -28.95
N GLU A 33 -13.24 8.44 -29.20
CA GLU A 33 -12.41 7.25 -29.12
C GLU A 33 -11.20 7.32 -30.07
N GLU A 34 -11.41 7.72 -31.32
CA GLU A 34 -10.34 7.89 -32.30
C GLU A 34 -9.33 8.94 -31.84
N ALA A 35 -9.81 10.08 -31.33
CA ALA A 35 -8.95 11.14 -30.81
C ALA A 35 -8.10 10.65 -29.63
N LEU A 36 -8.69 9.88 -28.70
CA LEU A 36 -7.99 9.30 -27.56
C LEU A 36 -6.92 8.29 -28.00
N LYS A 37 -7.26 7.38 -28.92
CA LYS A 37 -6.33 6.39 -29.49
C LYS A 37 -5.17 7.07 -30.21
N TYR A 38 -5.46 8.08 -31.03
CA TYR A 38 -4.45 8.87 -31.74
C TYR A 38 -3.44 9.53 -30.79
N HIS A 39 -3.90 9.99 -29.62
CA HIS A 39 -3.03 10.61 -28.61
C HIS A 39 -2.37 9.63 -27.63
N GLY A 40 -2.53 8.31 -27.84
CA GLY A 40 -1.80 7.26 -27.12
C GLY A 40 -2.50 6.72 -25.88
N VAL A 41 -3.81 6.92 -25.72
CA VAL A 41 -4.57 6.24 -24.67
C VAL A 41 -4.75 4.77 -25.07
N GLU A 42 -4.20 3.86 -24.27
CA GLU A 42 -4.19 2.42 -24.55
C GLU A 42 -5.47 1.71 -24.07
N GLU A 43 -6.03 2.13 -22.93
CA GLU A 43 -7.19 1.48 -22.31
C GLU A 43 -8.42 2.39 -22.34
N ILE A 44 -9.28 2.18 -23.34
CA ILE A 44 -10.55 2.91 -23.51
C ILE A 44 -11.69 1.90 -23.50
N LYS A 45 -12.75 2.19 -22.74
CA LYS A 45 -13.98 1.42 -22.80
C LYS A 45 -15.19 2.35 -22.83
N SER A 46 -16.05 2.14 -23.80
CA SER A 46 -17.24 2.99 -23.98
C SER A 46 -18.51 2.24 -23.60
N VAL A 47 -19.48 2.98 -23.06
CA VAL A 47 -20.75 2.46 -22.57
C VAL A 47 -21.88 3.37 -23.04
N LYS A 48 -23.04 2.79 -23.39
CA LYS A 48 -24.14 3.53 -24.04
C LYS A 48 -25.28 3.91 -23.09
N ASN A 49 -25.33 3.33 -21.90
CA ASN A 49 -26.37 3.60 -20.92
C ASN A 49 -25.80 3.54 -19.49
N GLU A 50 -26.54 4.12 -18.55
CA GLU A 50 -26.13 4.21 -17.15
C GLU A 50 -26.02 2.81 -16.49
N GLU A 51 -26.89 1.86 -16.83
CA GLU A 51 -26.84 0.50 -16.25
C GLU A 51 -25.51 -0.20 -16.57
N GLU A 52 -25.07 -0.09 -17.83
CA GLU A 52 -23.78 -0.60 -18.28
C GLU A 52 -22.61 0.11 -17.60
N LEU A 53 -22.71 1.44 -17.42
CA LEU A 53 -21.73 2.23 -16.70
C LEU A 53 -21.58 1.75 -15.26
N PHE A 54 -22.66 1.65 -14.49
CA PHE A 54 -22.62 1.21 -13.10
C PHE A 54 -22.16 -0.26 -12.97
N LEU A 55 -22.54 -1.13 -13.90
CA LEU A 55 -22.05 -2.51 -13.94
C LEU A 55 -20.53 -2.57 -14.22
N LEU A 56 -20.00 -1.66 -15.05
CA LEU A 56 -18.57 -1.57 -15.30
C LEU A 56 -17.83 -1.07 -14.06
N LEU A 57 -18.31 0.02 -13.45
CA LEU A 57 -17.72 0.61 -12.25
C LEU A 57 -17.69 -0.37 -11.06
N SER A 58 -18.70 -1.24 -10.92
CA SER A 58 -18.71 -2.28 -9.88
C SER A 58 -17.66 -3.38 -10.07
N LYS A 59 -17.15 -3.57 -11.30
CA LYS A 59 -16.12 -4.58 -11.61
C LYS A 59 -14.70 -4.03 -11.52
N ALA A 60 -14.50 -2.79 -11.98
CA ALA A 60 -13.19 -2.14 -11.95
C ALA A 60 -13.35 -0.62 -12.00
N CYS A 61 -12.67 0.09 -11.10
CA CYS A 61 -12.63 1.55 -11.10
C CYS A 61 -11.67 2.06 -12.19
N PRO A 62 -12.12 2.87 -13.16
CA PRO A 62 -11.24 3.50 -14.13
C PRO A 62 -10.45 4.66 -13.51
N THR A 63 -9.48 5.19 -14.26
CA THR A 63 -8.74 6.40 -13.87
C THR A 63 -9.58 7.65 -14.16
N VAL A 64 -10.20 7.70 -15.34
CA VAL A 64 -11.05 8.80 -15.79
C VAL A 64 -12.38 8.24 -16.27
N LEU A 65 -13.47 8.87 -15.87
CA LEU A 65 -14.80 8.72 -16.44
C LEU A 65 -15.13 10.00 -17.22
N VAL A 66 -15.25 9.88 -18.53
CA VAL A 66 -15.83 10.93 -19.38
C VAL A 66 -17.34 10.71 -19.39
N TYR A 67 -18.09 11.64 -18.82
CA TYR A 67 -19.53 11.56 -18.64
C TYR A 67 -20.23 12.57 -19.53
N SER A 68 -20.66 12.12 -20.70
CA SER A 68 -21.45 12.91 -21.62
C SER A 68 -22.93 12.78 -21.28
N PHE A 69 -23.68 13.88 -21.35
CA PHE A 69 -25.11 13.82 -21.05
C PHE A 69 -25.91 14.82 -21.89
N TYR A 70 -27.21 14.54 -21.96
CA TYR A 70 -28.27 15.44 -22.39
C TYR A 70 -29.47 15.25 -21.45
N GLY A 71 -30.36 16.24 -21.34
CA GLY A 71 -31.60 16.12 -20.57
C GLY A 71 -31.45 16.46 -19.08
N ASN A 72 -32.07 15.65 -18.21
CA ASN A 72 -32.36 16.04 -16.81
C ASN A 72 -31.08 16.27 -15.99
N PHE A 73 -30.77 17.55 -15.75
CA PHE A 73 -29.57 17.99 -15.04
C PHE A 73 -29.53 17.52 -13.58
N GLU A 74 -30.66 17.50 -12.86
CA GLU A 74 -30.72 17.03 -11.47
C GLU A 74 -30.35 15.55 -11.35
N LYS A 75 -30.77 14.74 -12.32
CA LYS A 75 -30.40 13.31 -12.36
C LYS A 75 -28.90 13.15 -12.54
N VAL A 76 -28.28 13.94 -13.43
CA VAL A 76 -26.82 13.92 -13.66
C VAL A 76 -26.06 14.30 -12.39
N ILE A 77 -26.50 15.33 -11.69
CA ILE A 77 -25.92 15.73 -10.40
C ILE A 77 -26.02 14.60 -9.36
N ALA A 78 -27.17 13.93 -9.25
CA ALA A 78 -27.35 12.79 -8.35
C ALA A 78 -26.41 11.64 -8.70
N ASN A 79 -26.27 11.32 -9.99
CA ASN A 79 -25.37 10.27 -10.48
C ASN A 79 -23.90 10.57 -10.14
N ILE A 80 -23.41 11.80 -10.40
CA ILE A 80 -22.02 12.17 -10.12
C ILE A 80 -21.75 12.10 -8.61
N ASN A 81 -22.67 12.61 -7.77
CA ASN A 81 -22.56 12.52 -6.32
C ASN A 81 -22.48 11.05 -5.85
N GLN A 82 -23.33 10.18 -6.39
CA GLN A 82 -23.31 8.76 -6.07
C GLN A 82 -21.99 8.11 -6.50
N ILE A 83 -21.53 8.36 -7.73
CA ILE A 83 -20.26 7.82 -8.23
C ILE A 83 -19.10 8.28 -7.33
N LYS A 84 -19.06 9.56 -6.94
CA LYS A 84 -18.00 10.11 -6.09
C LYS A 84 -18.04 9.60 -4.65
N SER A 85 -19.21 9.21 -4.12
CA SER A 85 -19.28 8.61 -2.78
C SER A 85 -18.65 7.21 -2.75
N PHE A 86 -18.85 6.41 -3.80
CA PHE A 86 -18.25 5.07 -3.93
C PHE A 86 -16.81 5.10 -4.44
N PHE A 87 -16.48 6.05 -5.32
CA PHE A 87 -15.18 6.17 -5.98
C PHE A 87 -14.59 7.59 -5.83
N PRO A 88 -14.17 8.02 -4.63
CA PRO A 88 -13.73 9.40 -4.38
C PRO A 88 -12.56 9.85 -5.26
N LYS A 89 -11.68 8.91 -5.63
CA LYS A 89 -10.47 9.17 -6.43
C LYS A 89 -10.68 9.10 -7.94
N LEU A 90 -11.83 8.59 -8.42
CA LEU A 90 -12.15 8.55 -9.84
C LEU A 90 -12.24 9.98 -10.37
N LYS A 91 -11.52 10.28 -11.45
CA LYS A 91 -11.61 11.59 -12.11
C LYS A 91 -12.82 11.64 -13.03
N VAL A 92 -13.74 12.57 -12.81
CA VAL A 92 -14.96 12.71 -13.61
C VAL A 92 -14.84 13.94 -14.51
N PHE A 93 -14.90 13.73 -15.83
CA PHE A 93 -14.87 14.79 -16.84
C PHE A 93 -16.23 14.85 -17.55
N CYS A 94 -17.02 15.88 -17.29
CA CYS A 94 -18.35 16.05 -17.87
C CYS A 94 -18.33 16.73 -19.25
N LEU A 95 -19.08 16.18 -20.20
CA LEU A 95 -19.39 16.81 -21.49
C LEU A 95 -20.83 17.31 -21.44
N ALA A 96 -20.99 18.59 -21.12
CA ALA A 96 -22.28 19.22 -20.89
C ALA A 96 -22.88 19.79 -22.18
N PRO A 97 -24.20 19.72 -22.38
CA PRO A 97 -24.85 20.42 -23.49
C PRO A 97 -24.83 21.94 -23.26
N TYR A 98 -24.97 22.71 -24.34
CA TYR A 98 -25.24 24.14 -24.25
C TYR A 98 -26.74 24.36 -24.00
N ASP A 99 -27.10 24.45 -22.72
CA ASP A 99 -28.47 24.59 -22.24
C ASP A 99 -28.49 25.53 -21.02
N ASP A 100 -29.46 26.44 -20.96
CA ASP A 100 -29.60 27.44 -19.90
C ASP A 100 -29.87 26.79 -18.52
N GLU A 101 -30.40 25.56 -18.50
CA GLU A 101 -30.61 24.81 -17.25
C GLU A 101 -29.32 24.22 -16.67
N VAL A 102 -28.24 24.16 -17.47
CA VAL A 102 -26.98 23.52 -17.05
C VAL A 102 -26.06 24.53 -16.37
N ASP A 103 -26.00 24.44 -15.05
CA ASP A 103 -25.05 25.19 -14.23
C ASP A 103 -23.74 24.41 -14.04
N LEU A 104 -22.69 24.84 -14.75
CA LEU A 104 -21.36 24.24 -14.61
C LEU A 104 -20.83 24.26 -13.17
N ALA A 105 -21.14 25.30 -12.38
CA ALA A 105 -20.70 25.37 -10.99
C ALA A 105 -21.32 24.23 -10.16
N ARG A 106 -22.60 23.91 -10.40
CA ARG A 106 -23.27 22.78 -9.74
C ARG A 106 -22.65 21.44 -10.12
N LEU A 107 -22.18 21.25 -11.36
CA LEU A 107 -21.43 20.05 -11.74
C LEU A 107 -20.14 19.90 -10.93
N PHE A 108 -19.38 20.98 -10.77
CA PHE A 108 -18.17 20.94 -9.95
C PHE A 108 -18.51 20.65 -8.47
N PHE A 109 -19.58 21.24 -7.94
CA PHE A 109 -20.01 20.99 -6.55
C PHE A 109 -20.54 19.57 -6.32
N SER A 110 -21.03 18.87 -7.35
CA SER A 110 -21.39 17.45 -7.24
C SER A 110 -20.18 16.50 -7.30
N GLY A 111 -18.99 17.06 -7.53
CA GLY A 111 -17.73 16.35 -7.55
C GLY A 111 -17.16 16.10 -8.95
N ALA A 112 -17.72 16.66 -10.02
CA ALA A 112 -17.01 16.63 -11.31
C ALA A 112 -15.64 17.31 -11.18
N ASP A 113 -14.59 16.70 -11.72
CA ASP A 113 -13.22 17.24 -11.67
C ASP A 113 -12.93 18.20 -12.82
N GLU A 114 -13.61 18.03 -13.95
CA GLU A 114 -13.50 18.89 -15.14
C GLU A 114 -14.83 18.89 -15.91
N ALA A 115 -15.11 19.96 -16.65
CA ALA A 115 -16.29 20.05 -17.50
C ALA A 115 -15.99 20.86 -18.76
N ILE A 116 -16.66 20.50 -19.86
CA ILE A 116 -16.63 21.24 -21.13
C ILE A 116 -18.04 21.30 -21.72
N GLN A 117 -18.41 22.43 -22.33
CA GLN A 117 -19.69 22.60 -23.00
C GLN A 117 -19.60 22.19 -24.47
N LYS A 118 -20.64 21.53 -24.98
CA LYS A 118 -20.82 21.20 -26.40
C LYS A 118 -21.45 22.39 -27.15
N PRO A 119 -21.07 22.68 -28.41
CA PRO A 119 -20.03 22.02 -29.18
C PRO A 119 -18.63 22.47 -28.74
N PHE A 120 -17.68 21.54 -28.72
CA PHE A 120 -16.28 21.81 -28.42
C PHE A 120 -15.35 21.27 -29.50
N SER A 121 -14.14 21.83 -29.57
CA SER A 121 -13.10 21.28 -30.45
C SER A 121 -12.41 20.08 -29.80
N MET A 122 -11.97 19.10 -30.61
CA MET A 122 -11.16 17.98 -30.09
C MET A 122 -9.86 18.47 -29.43
N GLY A 123 -9.28 19.57 -29.92
CA GLY A 123 -8.11 20.19 -29.30
C GLY A 123 -8.38 20.63 -27.86
N GLU A 124 -9.55 21.23 -27.59
CA GLU A 124 -9.94 21.63 -26.24
C GLU A 124 -10.20 20.42 -25.33
N PHE A 125 -10.92 19.41 -25.82
CA PHE A 125 -11.17 18.17 -25.08
C PHE A 125 -9.85 17.50 -24.66
N ILE A 126 -8.92 17.34 -25.60
CA ILE A 126 -7.60 16.73 -25.35
C ILE A 126 -6.78 17.59 -24.36
N ALA A 127 -6.82 18.92 -24.47
CA ALA A 127 -6.11 19.81 -23.56
C ALA A 127 -6.65 19.71 -22.12
N ARG A 128 -7.98 19.70 -21.95
CA ARG A 128 -8.63 19.53 -20.64
C ARG A 128 -8.39 18.15 -20.05
N LEU A 129 -8.46 17.09 -20.86
CA LEU A 129 -8.12 15.74 -20.42
C LEU A 129 -6.65 15.64 -19.97
N ALA A 130 -5.72 16.24 -20.72
CA ALA A 130 -4.31 16.27 -20.36
C ALA A 130 -4.08 17.01 -19.02
N LYS A 131 -4.79 18.12 -18.78
CA LYS A 131 -4.77 18.84 -17.50
C LYS A 131 -5.31 17.95 -16.37
N LEU A 132 -6.44 17.28 -16.57
CA LEU A 132 -7.05 16.39 -15.58
C LEU A 132 -6.11 15.22 -15.20
N LEU A 133 -5.50 14.58 -16.19
CA LEU A 133 -4.52 13.52 -15.97
C LEU A 133 -3.23 14.03 -15.31
N ARG A 134 -2.83 15.28 -15.57
CA ARG A 134 -1.71 15.90 -14.87
C ARG A 134 -2.03 16.13 -13.40
N THR A 135 -3.24 16.56 -13.07
CA THR A 135 -3.70 16.66 -11.68
C THR A 135 -3.68 15.29 -11.00
N TYR A 136 -4.24 14.26 -11.64
CA TYR A 136 -4.17 12.87 -11.14
C TYR A 136 -2.72 12.43 -10.87
N TYR A 137 -1.82 12.67 -11.83
CA TYR A 137 -0.41 12.35 -11.69
C TYR A 137 0.24 13.04 -10.49
N LEU A 138 -0.02 14.34 -10.31
CA LEU A 138 0.53 15.11 -9.20
C LEU A 138 -0.03 14.66 -7.85
N GLU A 139 -1.34 14.42 -7.76
CA GLU A 139 -1.96 13.85 -6.55
C GLU A 139 -1.31 12.51 -6.19
N LYS A 140 -1.13 11.62 -7.16
CA LYS A 140 -0.42 10.34 -6.97
C LYS A 140 1.02 10.52 -6.53
N LYS A 141 1.73 11.50 -7.09
CA LYS A 141 3.09 11.84 -6.65
C LYS A 141 3.12 12.34 -5.21
N VAL A 142 2.16 13.16 -4.81
CA VAL A 142 2.01 13.63 -3.42
C VAL A 142 1.69 12.45 -2.50
N GLU A 143 0.77 11.57 -2.88
CA GLU A 143 0.49 10.33 -2.15
C GLU A 143 1.76 9.48 -1.99
N GLN A 144 2.59 9.38 -3.03
CA GLN A 144 3.87 8.67 -2.95
C GLN A 144 4.87 9.33 -1.99
N LEU A 145 4.77 10.64 -1.72
CA LEU A 145 5.62 11.36 -0.77
C LEU A 145 5.13 11.22 0.68
N LEU A 146 3.90 10.77 0.89
CA LEU A 146 3.44 10.46 2.24
C LEU A 146 4.32 9.35 2.80
N VAL A 147 4.78 9.53 4.03
CA VAL A 147 5.57 8.52 4.78
C VAL A 147 4.65 7.52 5.46
N GLU A 148 3.40 7.92 5.72
CA GLU A 148 2.37 7.15 6.41
C GLU A 148 1.33 6.63 5.42
N ASP A 149 0.70 5.51 5.78
CA ASP A 149 -0.46 4.95 5.11
C ASP A 149 -1.71 5.75 5.50
N PRO A 150 -2.51 6.25 4.54
CA PRO A 150 -3.61 7.18 4.82
C PRO A 150 -4.78 6.55 5.58
N LEU A 151 -4.91 5.22 5.58
CA LEU A 151 -5.97 4.53 6.31
C LEU A 151 -5.57 4.29 7.77
N THR A 152 -4.37 3.78 7.98
CA THR A 152 -3.92 3.24 9.27
C THR A 152 -3.00 4.18 10.04
N PHE A 153 -2.45 5.21 9.38
CA PHE A 153 -1.40 6.11 9.88
C PHE A 153 -0.11 5.42 10.36
N ALA A 154 0.02 4.09 10.14
CA ALA A 154 1.29 3.40 10.23
C ALA A 154 2.19 3.86 9.08
N TYR A 155 3.50 3.64 9.17
CA TYR A 155 4.37 3.92 8.03
C TYR A 155 3.97 3.07 6.82
N ASN A 156 4.12 3.59 5.61
CA ASN A 156 3.76 2.79 4.43
C ASN A 156 4.92 1.87 3.99
N ARG A 157 4.61 0.99 3.03
CA ARG A 157 5.59 0.07 2.43
C ARG A 157 6.85 0.77 1.91
N ARG A 158 6.71 1.95 1.32
CA ARG A 158 7.87 2.70 0.79
C ARG A 158 8.81 3.13 1.91
N PHE A 159 8.26 3.63 3.01
CA PHE A 159 9.05 3.96 4.19
C PHE A 159 9.71 2.72 4.78
N PHE A 160 9.01 1.58 4.84
CA PHE A 160 9.58 0.30 5.25
C PHE A 160 10.81 -0.06 4.39
N GLU A 161 10.68 -0.07 3.07
CA GLU A 161 11.74 -0.47 2.14
C GLU A 161 13.00 0.41 2.26
N ALA A 162 12.83 1.70 2.52
CA ALA A 162 13.95 2.61 2.78
C ALA A 162 14.57 2.35 4.16
N SER A 163 13.73 2.24 5.19
CA SER A 163 14.16 2.11 6.59
C SER A 163 14.87 0.79 6.86
N ILE A 164 14.41 -0.33 6.30
CA ILE A 164 15.03 -1.64 6.54
C ILE A 164 16.45 -1.70 5.99
N ARG A 165 16.72 -1.07 4.84
CA ARG A 165 18.07 -0.97 4.27
C ARG A 165 18.98 -0.12 5.13
N GLU A 166 18.48 1.03 5.60
CA GLU A 166 19.26 1.92 6.47
C GLU A 166 19.61 1.24 7.80
N GLU A 167 18.64 0.59 8.44
CA GLU A 167 18.85 -0.11 9.70
C GLU A 167 19.71 -1.37 9.52
N ALA A 168 19.58 -2.11 8.42
CA ALA A 168 20.47 -3.23 8.12
C ALA A 168 21.91 -2.77 7.89
N LEU A 169 22.13 -1.68 7.15
CA LEU A 169 23.45 -1.11 6.96
C LEU A 169 24.10 -0.71 8.29
N ARG A 170 23.33 -0.08 9.19
CA ARG A 170 23.79 0.28 10.54
C ARG A 170 24.10 -0.96 11.38
N ALA A 171 23.21 -1.95 11.36
CA ALA A 171 23.38 -3.21 12.09
C ALA A 171 24.64 -3.95 11.66
N LEU A 172 24.86 -4.13 10.36
CA LEU A 172 26.07 -4.77 9.82
C LEU A 172 27.34 -4.00 10.15
N ARG A 173 27.29 -2.66 10.06
CA ARG A 173 28.46 -1.81 10.33
C ARG A 173 28.87 -1.79 11.79
N TYR A 174 27.90 -1.72 12.70
CA TYR A 174 28.14 -1.52 14.13
C TYR A 174 27.98 -2.81 14.96
N GLY A 175 27.57 -3.91 14.35
CA GLY A 175 27.42 -5.21 15.02
C GLY A 175 26.25 -5.27 15.99
N PHE A 176 25.19 -4.48 15.78
CA PHE A 176 23.99 -4.54 16.62
C PHE A 176 22.93 -5.46 16.01
N PRO A 177 22.13 -6.17 16.83
CA PRO A 177 21.10 -7.05 16.32
C PRO A 177 19.95 -6.25 15.69
N LEU A 178 19.43 -6.75 14.57
CA LEU A 178 18.25 -6.23 13.90
C LEU A 178 17.26 -7.38 13.69
N SER A 179 16.02 -7.21 14.13
CA SER A 179 14.94 -8.17 13.90
C SER A 179 13.82 -7.57 13.10
N LEU A 180 13.16 -8.42 12.32
CA LEU A 180 11.98 -8.11 11.53
C LEU A 180 10.83 -9.01 11.97
N VAL A 181 9.64 -8.42 12.11
CA VAL A 181 8.40 -9.15 12.38
C VAL A 181 7.42 -8.90 11.23
N MET A 182 7.08 -9.94 10.47
CA MET A 182 6.01 -9.90 9.47
C MET A 182 4.69 -10.34 10.12
N ILE A 183 3.60 -9.69 9.78
CA ILE A 183 2.29 -9.85 10.42
C ILE A 183 1.21 -9.90 9.35
N ASP A 184 0.32 -10.87 9.45
CA ASP A 184 -0.86 -11.02 8.58
C ASP A 184 -2.13 -11.18 9.45
N LEU A 185 -3.22 -10.56 9.01
CA LEU A 185 -4.54 -10.71 9.64
C LEU A 185 -5.27 -11.93 9.07
N ASP A 186 -5.34 -13.01 9.85
CA ASP A 186 -6.04 -14.22 9.42
C ASP A 186 -7.54 -13.95 9.25
N LYS A 187 -8.14 -14.55 8.22
CA LYS A 187 -9.59 -14.44 7.91
C LYS A 187 -10.08 -13.01 7.65
N PHE A 188 -9.19 -12.04 7.41
CA PHE A 188 -9.60 -10.66 7.12
C PHE A 188 -10.49 -10.54 5.88
N LYS A 189 -10.18 -11.28 4.81
CA LYS A 189 -11.06 -11.34 3.63
C LYS A 189 -12.48 -11.81 3.98
N TYR A 190 -12.59 -12.88 4.77
CA TYR A 190 -13.90 -13.37 5.23
C TYR A 190 -14.65 -12.33 6.06
N TYR A 191 -13.93 -11.60 6.92
CA TYR A 191 -14.49 -10.48 7.67
C TYR A 191 -15.05 -9.40 6.74
N ASN A 192 -14.28 -8.97 5.74
CA ASN A 192 -14.74 -7.99 4.74
C ASN A 192 -15.95 -8.47 3.96
N ASP A 193 -15.95 -9.72 3.54
CA ASP A 193 -17.06 -10.31 2.78
C ASP A 193 -18.35 -10.40 3.63
N THR A 194 -18.21 -10.47 4.97
CA THR A 194 -19.33 -10.61 5.90
C THR A 194 -19.86 -9.26 6.41
N TYR A 195 -18.96 -8.33 6.74
CA TYR A 195 -19.29 -7.06 7.42
C TYR A 195 -19.10 -5.81 6.54
N GLY A 196 -18.53 -5.99 5.35
CA GLY A 196 -18.24 -4.91 4.40
C GLY A 196 -16.88 -4.24 4.65
N HIS A 197 -16.35 -3.61 3.58
CA HIS A 197 -15.03 -2.99 3.59
C HIS A 197 -14.89 -1.86 4.62
N ALA A 198 -15.95 -1.11 4.90
CA ALA A 198 -15.91 -0.03 5.89
C ALA A 198 -15.65 -0.54 7.32
N GLU A 199 -16.16 -1.73 7.68
CA GLU A 199 -15.84 -2.36 8.98
C GLU A 199 -14.43 -2.96 8.96
N GLY A 200 -14.01 -3.53 7.82
CA GLY A 200 -12.63 -3.95 7.60
C GLY A 200 -11.60 -2.85 7.82
N ASP A 201 -11.89 -1.65 7.32
CA ASP A 201 -11.05 -0.47 7.49
C ASP A 201 -10.86 -0.11 8.97
N LYS A 202 -11.92 -0.25 9.79
CA LYS A 202 -11.83 -0.06 11.25
C LYS A 202 -10.97 -1.13 11.92
N VAL A 203 -11.04 -2.38 11.46
CA VAL A 203 -10.16 -3.45 11.96
C VAL A 203 -8.71 -3.12 11.65
N LEU A 204 -8.38 -2.72 10.43
CA LEU A 204 -7.02 -2.33 10.04
C LEU A 204 -6.49 -1.15 10.87
N GLN A 205 -7.33 -0.15 11.11
CA GLN A 205 -7.01 0.97 12.00
C GLN A 205 -6.76 0.52 13.44
N GLY A 206 -7.64 -0.34 13.97
CA GLY A 206 -7.52 -0.90 15.31
C GLY A 206 -6.25 -1.72 15.50
N ILE A 207 -5.89 -2.56 14.53
CA ILE A 207 -4.64 -3.32 14.55
C ILE A 207 -3.44 -2.38 14.48
N ALA A 208 -3.41 -1.40 13.57
CA ALA A 208 -2.30 -0.47 13.49
C ALA A 208 -2.06 0.28 14.81
N LEU A 209 -3.13 0.76 15.44
CA LEU A 209 -3.06 1.39 16.77
C LEU A 209 -2.54 0.41 17.83
N LEU A 210 -3.02 -0.84 17.83
CA LEU A 210 -2.57 -1.88 18.74
C LEU A 210 -1.06 -2.14 18.60
N LEU A 211 -0.56 -2.28 17.37
CA LEU A 211 0.87 -2.50 17.08
C LEU A 211 1.72 -1.32 17.54
N CYS A 212 1.31 -0.09 17.20
CA CYS A 212 2.00 1.14 17.61
C CYS A 212 2.04 1.31 19.13
N ALA A 213 0.93 1.04 19.83
CA ALA A 213 0.85 1.16 21.30
C ALA A 213 1.73 0.13 22.03
N ASN A 214 2.05 -0.99 21.38
CA ASN A 214 2.85 -2.08 21.94
C ASN A 214 4.28 -2.14 21.39
N THR A 215 4.75 -1.09 20.73
CA THR A 215 6.12 -0.93 20.25
C THR A 215 6.73 0.37 20.79
N ARG A 216 8.07 0.51 20.72
CA ARG A 216 8.77 1.69 21.22
C ARG A 216 8.63 2.82 20.22
N LEU A 217 7.92 3.87 20.61
CA LEU A 217 7.73 5.08 19.81
C LEU A 217 9.09 5.64 19.34
N LYS A 218 9.16 6.04 18.07
CA LYS A 218 10.34 6.59 17.36
C LYS A 218 11.49 5.60 17.10
N VAL A 219 11.59 4.49 17.82
CA VAL A 219 12.66 3.48 17.64
C VAL A 219 12.18 2.34 16.75
N ASP A 220 11.11 1.67 17.15
CA ASP A 220 10.52 0.57 16.39
C ASP A 220 9.66 1.18 15.27
N LYS A 221 9.69 0.58 14.07
CA LYS A 221 8.96 1.10 12.90
C LYS A 221 7.84 0.14 12.55
N VAL A 222 6.61 0.50 12.89
CA VAL A 222 5.41 -0.21 12.46
C VAL A 222 5.00 0.32 11.10
N CYS A 223 4.91 -0.57 10.11
CA CYS A 223 4.55 -0.22 8.76
C CYS A 223 3.40 -1.12 8.25
N ARG A 224 2.51 -0.58 7.43
CA ARG A 224 1.58 -1.37 6.63
C ARG A 224 2.27 -1.79 5.34
N TYR A 225 2.47 -3.09 5.17
CA TYR A 225 3.25 -3.65 4.06
C TYR A 225 2.42 -3.76 2.78
N GLY A 226 1.12 -4.06 2.92
CA GLY A 226 0.15 -4.05 1.82
C GLY A 226 -1.14 -4.75 2.24
N GLY A 227 -2.30 -4.32 1.74
CA GLY A 227 -3.58 -4.97 2.07
C GLY A 227 -3.81 -5.10 3.57
N ASP A 228 -3.77 -6.33 4.07
CA ASP A 228 -3.94 -6.79 5.45
C ASP A 228 -2.63 -7.27 6.11
N GLU A 229 -1.47 -6.92 5.53
CA GLU A 229 -0.15 -7.25 6.05
C GLU A 229 0.52 -6.03 6.72
N PHE A 230 1.14 -6.28 7.87
CA PHE A 230 1.95 -5.31 8.61
C PHE A 230 3.37 -5.85 8.82
N VAL A 231 4.31 -4.94 9.03
CA VAL A 231 5.69 -5.27 9.32
C VAL A 231 6.24 -4.36 10.41
N ILE A 232 7.04 -4.93 11.32
CA ILE A 232 7.72 -4.18 12.38
C ILE A 232 9.23 -4.36 12.24
N ILE A 233 9.94 -3.24 12.05
CA ILE A 233 11.40 -3.19 12.15
C ILE A 233 11.78 -2.94 13.61
N LEU A 234 12.65 -3.80 14.16
CA LEU A 234 13.12 -3.73 15.54
C LEU A 234 14.66 -3.55 15.58
N PRO A 235 15.16 -2.31 15.50
CA PRO A 235 16.59 -2.03 15.66
C PRO A 235 17.08 -2.39 17.07
N HIS A 236 18.37 -2.75 17.17
CA HIS A 236 19.02 -3.13 18.44
C HIS A 236 18.27 -4.23 19.22
N THR A 237 17.62 -5.13 18.50
CA THR A 237 16.72 -6.15 19.07
C THR A 237 17.03 -7.50 18.45
N ASP A 238 17.45 -8.47 19.27
CA ASP A 238 17.56 -9.87 18.89
C ASP A 238 16.19 -10.56 18.81
N TRP A 239 16.15 -11.77 18.26
CA TRP A 239 14.90 -12.52 18.09
C TRP A 239 14.21 -12.86 19.43
N LYS A 240 14.96 -13.06 20.52
CA LYS A 240 14.39 -13.38 21.84
C LYS A 240 13.61 -12.18 22.38
N ARG A 241 14.16 -10.96 22.21
CA ARG A 241 13.48 -9.70 22.56
C ARG A 241 12.35 -9.36 21.59
N ALA A 242 12.51 -9.63 20.29
CA ALA A 242 11.43 -9.50 19.31
C ALA A 242 10.22 -10.38 19.69
N LEU A 243 10.48 -11.60 20.16
CA LEU A 243 9.45 -12.49 20.64
C LEU A 243 8.69 -11.93 21.86
N VAL A 244 9.36 -11.21 22.76
CA VAL A 244 8.70 -10.51 23.88
C VAL A 244 7.73 -9.43 23.36
N VAL A 245 8.12 -8.69 22.33
CA VAL A 245 7.24 -7.70 21.68
C VAL A 245 6.02 -8.37 21.07
N VAL A 246 6.20 -9.47 20.33
CA VAL A 246 5.10 -10.22 19.71
C VAL A 246 4.14 -10.78 20.76
N LYS A 247 4.65 -11.41 21.82
CA LYS A 247 3.81 -11.93 22.92
C LYS A 247 3.03 -10.81 23.62
N ARG A 248 3.62 -9.63 23.77
CA ARG A 248 2.94 -8.46 24.33
C ARG A 248 1.79 -8.00 23.43
N ILE A 249 2.01 -7.95 22.11
CA ILE A 249 0.98 -7.61 21.12
C ILE A 249 -0.17 -8.61 21.18
N ILE A 250 0.11 -9.92 21.17
CA ILE A 250 -0.91 -10.97 21.27
C ILE A 250 -1.75 -10.79 22.54
N LYS A 251 -1.10 -10.62 23.71
CA LYS A 251 -1.81 -10.40 24.97
C LYS A 251 -2.66 -9.12 24.98
N ALA A 252 -2.24 -8.09 24.25
CA ALA A 252 -3.01 -6.86 24.12
C ALA A 252 -4.21 -7.05 23.16
N TYR A 253 -4.03 -7.81 22.08
CA TYR A 253 -5.10 -8.20 21.15
C TYR A 253 -6.22 -8.96 21.87
N GLU A 254 -5.86 -9.96 22.69
CA GLU A 254 -6.80 -10.81 23.43
C GLU A 254 -7.72 -10.03 24.38
N LYS A 255 -7.36 -8.80 24.78
CA LYS A 255 -8.21 -7.96 25.64
C LYS A 255 -9.40 -7.37 24.89
N ASN A 256 -9.24 -7.09 23.60
CA ASN A 256 -10.25 -6.48 22.73
C ASN A 256 -10.11 -7.09 21.32
N PRO A 257 -10.50 -8.36 21.13
CA PRO A 257 -10.31 -9.05 19.86
C PRO A 257 -11.29 -8.55 18.78
N PHE A 258 -10.86 -8.60 17.52
CA PHE A 258 -11.70 -8.34 16.35
C PHE A 258 -12.19 -9.65 15.73
N GLU A 259 -12.98 -10.43 16.46
CA GLU A 259 -13.40 -11.76 16.00
C GLU A 259 -14.19 -11.70 14.67
N PRO A 260 -13.99 -12.67 13.75
CA PRO A 260 -13.11 -13.84 13.86
C PRO A 260 -11.65 -13.61 13.41
N VAL A 261 -11.22 -12.37 13.20
CA VAL A 261 -9.84 -12.05 12.79
C VAL A 261 -8.87 -12.47 13.88
N THR A 262 -7.70 -12.96 13.48
CA THR A 262 -6.57 -13.25 14.37
C THR A 262 -5.27 -12.81 13.71
N LEU A 263 -4.15 -12.86 14.42
CA LEU A 263 -2.86 -12.39 13.91
C LEU A 263 -1.83 -13.53 13.81
N SER A 264 -1.18 -13.64 12.66
CA SER A 264 -0.05 -14.56 12.44
C SER A 264 1.25 -13.79 12.33
N PHE A 265 2.27 -14.20 13.08
CA PHE A 265 3.54 -13.48 13.18
C PHE A 265 4.73 -14.33 12.70
N GLY A 266 5.58 -13.78 11.84
CA GLY A 266 6.87 -14.36 11.44
C GLY A 266 8.04 -13.52 11.92
N ILE A 267 8.97 -14.11 12.67
CA ILE A 267 10.10 -13.39 13.26
C ILE A 267 11.41 -13.87 12.63
N ALA A 268 12.24 -12.95 12.16
CA ALA A 268 13.59 -13.25 11.68
C ALA A 268 14.59 -12.19 12.12
N SER A 269 15.86 -12.55 12.31
CA SER A 269 16.95 -11.62 12.56
C SER A 269 17.87 -11.49 11.35
N LEU A 270 18.49 -10.32 11.21
CA LEU A 270 19.46 -10.03 10.15
C LEU A 270 20.65 -10.98 10.28
N ILE A 271 21.04 -11.57 9.16
CA ILE A 271 22.23 -12.41 9.02
C ILE A 271 23.05 -11.80 7.89
N ASP A 272 24.35 -11.59 8.13
CA ASP A 272 25.25 -11.07 7.11
C ASP A 272 25.46 -12.12 6.01
N ARG A 273 25.09 -11.76 4.77
CA ARG A 273 25.28 -12.56 3.56
C ARG A 273 26.42 -12.04 2.68
N GLY A 274 27.25 -11.13 3.21
CA GLY A 274 28.38 -10.50 2.53
C GLY A 274 28.00 -9.33 1.61
N ASP A 275 26.71 -9.08 1.42
CA ASP A 275 26.14 -7.98 0.63
C ASP A 275 24.88 -7.47 1.32
N LEU A 276 24.72 -6.14 1.41
CA LEU A 276 23.57 -5.50 2.04
C LEU A 276 22.24 -5.94 1.41
N GLU A 277 22.11 -5.88 0.08
CA GLU A 277 20.83 -6.18 -0.58
C GLU A 277 20.49 -7.68 -0.44
N ARG A 278 21.49 -8.56 -0.48
CA ARG A 278 21.29 -9.99 -0.22
C ARG A 278 20.84 -10.23 1.22
N SER A 279 21.45 -9.56 2.19
CA SER A 279 21.14 -9.70 3.62
C SER A 279 19.73 -9.19 3.93
N VAL A 280 19.33 -8.05 3.35
CA VAL A 280 17.98 -7.48 3.51
C VAL A 280 16.94 -8.36 2.82
N SER A 281 17.18 -8.79 1.58
CA SER A 281 16.24 -9.67 0.86
C SER A 281 16.05 -11.00 1.59
N ASP A 282 17.13 -11.61 2.07
CA ASP A 282 17.10 -12.84 2.84
C ASP A 282 16.32 -12.69 4.16
N LEU A 283 16.53 -11.58 4.88
CA LEU A 283 15.77 -11.26 6.09
C LEU A 283 14.26 -11.21 5.85
N ILE A 284 13.83 -10.51 4.78
CA ILE A 284 12.40 -10.38 4.45
C ILE A 284 11.81 -11.74 4.07
N ILE A 285 12.51 -12.52 3.22
CA ILE A 285 12.07 -13.85 2.78
C ILE A 285 11.92 -14.80 3.98
N ARG A 286 12.87 -14.80 4.92
CA ARG A 286 12.80 -15.65 6.12
C ARG A 286 11.66 -15.24 7.05
N ALA A 287 11.46 -13.93 7.26
CA ALA A 287 10.35 -13.43 8.08
C ALA A 287 8.98 -13.80 7.47
N ASP A 288 8.82 -13.61 6.16
CA ASP A 288 7.61 -13.97 5.42
C ASP A 288 7.35 -15.48 5.47
N SER A 289 8.37 -16.30 5.22
CA SER A 289 8.25 -17.76 5.30
C SER A 289 7.81 -18.22 6.70
N ALA A 290 8.37 -17.62 7.75
CA ALA A 290 7.96 -17.89 9.13
C ALA A 290 6.49 -17.50 9.37
N MET A 291 6.06 -16.32 8.93
CA MET A 291 4.67 -15.87 9.03
C MET A 291 3.71 -16.81 8.30
N TYR A 292 4.10 -17.26 7.10
CA TYR A 292 3.31 -18.22 6.33
C TYR A 292 3.14 -19.57 7.08
N GLN A 293 4.14 -20.02 7.83
CA GLN A 293 3.98 -21.20 8.69
C GLN A 293 3.08 -20.91 9.89
N ALA A 294 3.16 -19.72 10.48
CA ALA A 294 2.27 -19.29 11.57
C ALA A 294 0.80 -19.30 11.12
N LYS A 295 0.51 -18.84 9.89
CA LYS A 295 -0.84 -18.81 9.29
C LYS A 295 -1.50 -20.18 9.11
N LYS A 296 -0.72 -21.27 9.16
CA LYS A 296 -1.23 -22.65 9.13
C LYS A 296 -1.60 -23.20 10.50
N MET A 297 -1.22 -22.50 11.57
CA MET A 297 -1.55 -22.84 12.94
C MET A 297 -2.83 -22.10 13.36
N PRO A 298 -3.43 -22.42 14.52
CA PRO A 298 -4.47 -21.56 15.08
C PRO A 298 -3.92 -20.14 15.23
N GLY A 299 -4.68 -19.13 14.80
CA GLY A 299 -4.21 -17.75 14.78
C GLY A 299 -3.90 -17.18 16.17
N ASN A 300 -3.40 -15.95 16.22
CA ASN A 300 -2.73 -15.35 17.39
C ASN A 300 -1.47 -16.13 17.80
N THR A 301 -0.67 -16.48 16.80
CA THR A 301 0.49 -17.36 16.93
C THR A 301 1.72 -16.80 16.22
N PHE A 302 2.89 -17.33 16.54
CA PHE A 302 4.14 -16.88 15.97
C PHE A 302 5.03 -18.05 15.57
N VAL A 303 5.88 -17.82 14.58
CA VAL A 303 7.00 -18.70 14.22
C VAL A 303 8.26 -17.85 14.15
N VAL A 304 9.35 -18.37 14.73
CA VAL A 304 10.69 -17.80 14.57
C VAL A 304 11.41 -18.59 13.48
N ASP A 305 12.02 -17.88 12.55
CA ASP A 305 12.84 -18.46 11.49
C ASP A 305 13.93 -19.39 12.09
N PRO A 306 14.07 -20.64 11.60
CA PRO A 306 15.06 -21.58 12.12
C PRO A 306 16.50 -21.10 12.01
N GLU A 307 16.85 -20.40 10.92
CA GLU A 307 18.23 -19.95 10.70
C GLU A 307 18.62 -18.87 11.71
N THR A 308 17.69 -18.00 12.07
CA THR A 308 17.83 -17.01 13.14
C THR A 308 18.19 -17.67 14.48
N ILE A 309 17.54 -18.78 14.84
CA ILE A 309 17.82 -19.51 16.09
C ILE A 309 19.21 -20.14 16.04
N ILE A 310 19.58 -20.75 14.91
CA ILE A 310 20.86 -21.43 14.74
C ILE A 310 22.02 -20.42 14.78
N ALA A 311 21.89 -19.28 14.10
CA ALA A 311 22.89 -18.24 14.07
C ALA A 311 23.18 -17.67 15.48
N SER A 312 22.13 -17.38 16.24
CA SER A 312 22.22 -16.95 17.64
C SER A 312 22.90 -17.99 18.56
N SER A 313 22.73 -19.29 18.28
CA SER A 313 23.32 -20.36 19.09
C SER A 313 24.83 -20.52 18.86
N LYS A 314 25.35 -20.09 17.69
CA LYS A 314 26.78 -20.11 17.38
C LYS A 314 27.55 -18.97 18.04
N GLU A 315 26.90 -17.83 18.28
CA GLU A 315 27.47 -16.68 19.01
C GLU A 315 27.54 -16.91 20.54
N GLU A 316 26.68 -17.78 21.10
CA GLU A 316 26.67 -18.12 22.53
C GLU A 316 27.71 -19.19 22.94
N ALA A 317 28.48 -19.76 22.00
CA ALA A 317 29.57 -20.67 22.33
C ALA A 317 30.76 -19.90 22.97
N PRO A 318 31.26 -20.29 24.15
CA PRO A 318 32.22 -19.46 24.88
C PRO A 318 33.55 -19.35 24.12
N LEU A 319 34.06 -18.13 24.03
CA LEU A 319 35.48 -17.83 23.84
C LEU A 319 36.29 -18.66 24.86
N VAL A 320 36.76 -19.83 24.44
CA VAL A 320 37.79 -20.57 25.18
C VAL A 320 39.06 -19.74 25.03
N VAL A 321 39.28 -18.86 25.99
CA VAL A 321 40.56 -18.18 26.20
C VAL A 321 41.60 -19.27 26.41
N GLN A 322 42.43 -19.51 25.40
CA GLN A 322 43.65 -20.30 25.55
C GLN A 322 44.56 -19.57 26.55
N LEU A 323 44.53 -19.99 27.81
CA LEU A 323 45.56 -19.63 28.78
C LEU A 323 46.87 -20.29 28.32
N SER A 324 47.83 -19.47 27.90
CA SER A 324 49.20 -19.88 27.64
C SER A 324 49.84 -20.40 28.94
N PRO A 325 50.65 -21.47 28.91
CA PRO A 325 51.32 -21.97 30.10
C PRO A 325 52.42 -21.01 30.53
N ARG A 326 52.31 -20.44 31.73
CA ARG A 326 53.42 -19.73 32.38
C ARG A 326 54.57 -20.70 32.64
N LEU A 327 55.73 -20.37 32.09
CA LEU A 327 57.04 -20.85 32.51
C LEU A 327 57.21 -20.72 34.03
N GLN A 328 57.47 -21.82 34.72
CA GLN A 328 58.14 -21.81 36.02
C GLN A 328 59.53 -22.42 35.82
N GLN A 329 60.55 -21.59 36.00
CA GLN A 329 61.94 -22.00 36.19
C GLN A 329 62.10 -22.70 37.55
N PRO A 330 63.06 -23.63 37.70
CA PRO A 330 63.37 -24.23 38.99
C PRO A 330 64.23 -23.28 39.83
N HIS A 331 63.82 -23.05 41.08
CA HIS A 331 64.67 -22.45 42.10
C HIS A 331 65.72 -23.48 42.56
N HIS A 332 66.99 -23.17 42.30
CA HIS A 332 68.14 -23.64 43.07
C HIS A 332 68.21 -22.89 44.41
N GLN A 333 68.55 -23.60 45.49
CA GLN A 333 69.41 -23.23 46.63
C GLN A 333 69.36 -24.41 47.61
N ASP A 334 70.46 -25.15 47.75
CA ASP A 334 71.56 -25.00 48.73
C ASP A 334 71.25 -25.65 50.09
#